data_AF-A0A9D8WGB9-F1
#
_entry.id   AF-A0A9D8WGB9-F1
#
_cell.length_a   1.000
_cell.length_b   1.000
_cell.length_c   1.000
_cell.angle_alpha   90.00
_cell.angle_beta   90.00
_cell.angle_gamma   90.00
#
_symmetry.space_group_name_H-M   'P 1'
#
loop_
_entity.id
_entity.type
_entity.pdbx_description
1 polymer ?
#
loop_
_entity_poly.entity_id
_entity_poly.type
_entity_poly.pdbx_seq_one_letter_code
_entity_poly.pdbx_strand_id
1 'polypeptide(L)'
;MSAGDEYIFYIPSELGYGQNPRPGGVIKPGDDLIFRVELQDVIKPPEPIPSNLEAWEQYTPWTPDAEGVETTESGLQYVVLRKGEEGGETPGPRDQVSVFYEGRLVDGTVFDSAYRRGVPSTFGVNQVIAGWTEGLQLMSVGDQFMFYIPSEIAYGDSPRPGGMIKPGDDLVFQVEITEMERAPEPRPTDTEAWETFTPWNSDLPEVQKTGSGLEYIVLASGDESGQSPQGGEYVAVFYEGRLDATGDIFDSAFQRGEPALFPANRVIPGWVEALQLMKPGDRWLVHVPGSLAYGPRGNGPIPPNAALNFEVELVEVLPTQ
;
A
#
# COMPACT_ATOMS: atom_id res chain seq x y z
N MET A 1 -0.89 -29.40 -22.63
CA MET A 1 0.13 -29.62 -21.59
C MET A 1 -0.59 -30.07 -20.34
N SER A 2 0.02 -30.95 -19.56
CA SER A 2 -0.54 -31.47 -18.30
C SER A 2 0.36 -31.05 -17.15
N ALA A 3 -0.24 -30.84 -15.97
CA ALA A 3 0.51 -30.58 -14.75
C ALA A 3 1.44 -31.77 -14.42
N GLY A 4 2.68 -31.47 -14.02
CA GLY A 4 3.74 -32.44 -13.77
C GLY A 4 4.54 -32.88 -15.01
N ASP A 5 4.11 -32.50 -16.22
CA ASP A 5 4.85 -32.81 -17.44
C ASP A 5 5.90 -31.74 -17.74
N GLU A 6 7.02 -32.19 -18.30
CA GLU A 6 8.08 -31.33 -18.80
C GLU A 6 8.04 -31.19 -20.32
N TYR A 7 8.19 -29.97 -20.79
CA TYR A 7 8.16 -29.61 -22.19
C TYR A 7 9.44 -28.86 -22.57
N ILE A 8 9.96 -29.16 -23.76
CA ILE A 8 11.05 -28.39 -24.37
C ILE A 8 10.43 -27.55 -25.49
N PHE A 9 10.47 -26.24 -25.33
CA PHE A 9 10.09 -25.29 -26.35
C PHE A 9 11.33 -24.82 -27.09
N TYR A 10 11.30 -24.93 -28.41
CA TYR A 10 12.24 -24.26 -29.30
C TYR A 10 11.52 -23.06 -29.92
N ILE A 11 12.05 -21.87 -29.68
CA ILE A 11 11.54 -20.60 -30.20
C ILE A 11 12.58 -20.08 -31.20
N PRO A 12 12.31 -20.17 -32.51
CA PRO A 12 13.16 -19.58 -33.53
C PRO A 12 13.41 -18.09 -33.25
N SER A 13 14.60 -17.60 -33.58
CA SER A 13 15.04 -16.24 -33.28
C SER A 13 14.04 -15.17 -33.74
N GLU A 14 13.36 -15.38 -34.86
CA GLU A 14 12.31 -14.50 -35.42
C GLU A 14 11.05 -14.37 -34.55
N LEU A 15 10.74 -15.36 -33.72
CA LEU A 15 9.67 -15.32 -32.72
C LEU A 15 10.18 -14.95 -31.32
N GLY A 16 11.50 -14.90 -31.14
CA GLY A 16 12.19 -14.48 -29.92
C GLY A 16 12.65 -13.03 -30.01
N TYR A 17 13.95 -12.80 -29.75
CA TYR A 17 14.54 -11.45 -29.73
C TYR A 17 15.04 -10.96 -31.10
N GLY A 18 14.94 -11.79 -32.14
CA GLY A 18 15.39 -11.48 -33.49
C GLY A 18 16.82 -10.92 -33.50
N GLN A 19 17.00 -9.79 -34.18
CA GLN A 19 18.30 -9.11 -34.26
C GLN A 19 18.55 -8.11 -33.11
N ASN A 20 17.58 -7.90 -32.22
CA ASN A 20 17.61 -6.82 -31.22
C ASN A 20 17.39 -7.34 -29.79
N PRO A 21 18.26 -8.24 -29.27
CA PRO A 21 18.21 -8.62 -27.86
C PRO A 21 18.58 -7.46 -26.94
N ARG A 22 18.28 -7.60 -25.64
CA ARG A 22 18.66 -6.61 -24.62
C ARG A 22 20.20 -6.40 -24.61
N PRO A 23 20.69 -5.15 -24.69
CA PRO A 23 22.12 -4.86 -24.59
C PRO A 23 22.73 -5.34 -23.27
N GLY A 24 23.89 -6.00 -23.34
CA GLY A 24 24.58 -6.56 -22.16
C GLY A 24 24.01 -7.90 -21.66
N GLY A 25 22.99 -8.45 -22.32
CA GLY A 25 22.46 -9.78 -22.03
C GLY A 25 23.30 -10.92 -22.64
N VAL A 26 22.98 -12.16 -22.24
CA VAL A 26 23.65 -13.38 -22.74
C VAL A 26 23.12 -13.85 -24.11
N ILE A 27 21.96 -13.36 -24.54
CA ILE A 27 21.31 -13.69 -25.82
C ILE A 27 21.85 -12.76 -26.90
N LYS A 28 22.30 -13.31 -28.02
CA LYS A 28 22.89 -12.58 -29.14
C LYS A 28 21.90 -12.40 -30.29
N PRO A 29 22.12 -11.42 -31.18
CA PRO A 29 21.32 -11.25 -32.39
C PRO A 29 21.27 -12.54 -33.22
N GLY A 30 20.05 -13.00 -33.54
CA GLY A 30 19.81 -14.21 -34.31
C GLY A 30 19.83 -15.52 -33.53
N ASP A 31 19.99 -15.48 -32.20
CA ASP A 31 19.93 -16.69 -31.38
C ASP A 31 18.49 -17.23 -31.28
N ASP A 32 18.33 -18.53 -31.50
CA ASP A 32 17.12 -19.26 -31.12
C ASP A 32 17.11 -19.51 -29.62
N LEU A 33 15.91 -19.61 -29.04
CA LEU A 33 15.75 -19.87 -27.61
C LEU A 33 15.24 -21.28 -27.38
N ILE A 34 15.81 -21.95 -26.37
CA ILE A 34 15.35 -23.25 -25.91
C ILE A 34 14.94 -23.12 -24.45
N PHE A 35 13.67 -23.38 -24.15
CA PHE A 35 13.15 -23.39 -22.79
C PHE A 35 12.75 -24.80 -22.41
N ARG A 36 13.27 -25.27 -21.26
CA ARG A 36 12.74 -26.43 -20.56
C ARG A 36 11.75 -25.91 -19.52
N VAL A 37 10.49 -26.25 -19.70
CA VAL A 37 9.38 -25.76 -18.86
C VAL A 37 8.69 -26.97 -18.26
N GLU A 38 8.67 -27.03 -16.94
CA GLU A 38 7.82 -27.95 -16.20
C GLU A 38 6.52 -27.23 -15.85
N LEU A 39 5.39 -27.75 -16.31
CA LEU A 39 4.09 -27.19 -15.96
C LEU A 39 3.70 -27.72 -14.58
N GLN A 40 3.85 -26.90 -13.54
CA GLN A 40 3.58 -27.33 -12.16
C GLN A 40 2.09 -27.60 -11.92
N ASP A 41 1.23 -26.66 -12.30
CA ASP A 41 -0.21 -26.76 -12.13
C ASP A 41 -0.95 -25.96 -13.21
N VAL A 42 -2.22 -26.32 -13.45
CA VAL A 42 -3.15 -25.56 -14.29
C VAL A 42 -4.29 -25.07 -13.40
N ILE A 43 -4.12 -23.88 -12.85
CA ILE A 43 -5.17 -23.22 -12.07
C ILE A 43 -6.25 -22.76 -13.05
N LYS A 44 -7.43 -23.37 -12.97
CA LYS A 44 -8.60 -22.88 -13.71
C LYS A 44 -9.04 -21.57 -13.08
N PRO A 45 -9.25 -20.50 -13.88
CA PRO A 45 -9.85 -19.29 -13.33
C PRO A 45 -11.23 -19.64 -12.75
N PRO A 46 -11.65 -18.96 -11.68
CA PRO A 46 -12.98 -19.14 -11.13
C PRO A 46 -14.02 -18.81 -12.20
N GLU A 47 -15.13 -19.53 -12.17
CA GLU A 47 -16.25 -19.25 -13.09
C GLU A 47 -16.85 -17.88 -12.77
N PRO A 48 -17.22 -17.08 -13.79
CA PRO A 48 -17.96 -15.85 -13.58
C PRO A 48 -19.23 -16.10 -12.78
N ILE A 49 -19.50 -15.23 -11.81
CA ILE A 49 -20.77 -15.22 -11.08
C ILE A 49 -21.61 -14.02 -11.53
N PRO A 50 -22.95 -14.12 -11.56
CA PRO A 50 -23.79 -13.00 -11.97
C PRO A 50 -23.79 -11.91 -10.90
N SER A 51 -23.78 -10.65 -11.35
CA SER A 51 -24.16 -9.51 -10.52
C SER A 51 -25.68 -9.50 -10.29
N ASN A 52 -26.21 -8.66 -9.40
CA ASN A 52 -27.65 -8.51 -9.21
C ASN A 52 -28.26 -7.72 -10.38
N LEU A 53 -28.84 -8.46 -11.34
CA LEU A 53 -29.40 -7.92 -12.58
C LEU A 53 -30.70 -7.12 -12.37
N GLU A 54 -31.53 -7.52 -11.40
CA GLU A 54 -32.78 -6.81 -11.09
C GLU A 54 -32.50 -5.38 -10.65
N ALA A 55 -31.44 -5.16 -9.85
CA ALA A 55 -31.02 -3.81 -9.46
C ALA A 55 -30.57 -2.97 -10.67
N TRP A 56 -29.83 -3.55 -11.61
CA TRP A 56 -29.45 -2.84 -12.84
C TRP A 56 -30.68 -2.45 -13.67
N GLU A 57 -31.67 -3.34 -13.80
CA GLU A 57 -32.91 -3.04 -14.51
C GLU A 57 -33.75 -1.96 -13.81
N GLN A 58 -33.76 -1.95 -12.48
CA GLN A 58 -34.54 -1.01 -11.68
C GLN A 58 -33.94 0.40 -11.67
N TYR A 59 -32.61 0.51 -11.56
CA TYR A 59 -31.93 1.79 -11.31
C TYR A 59 -31.10 2.30 -12.50
N THR A 60 -31.20 1.70 -13.70
CA THR A 60 -30.57 2.26 -14.91
C THR A 60 -31.57 2.52 -16.05
N PRO A 61 -31.54 3.72 -16.68
CA PRO A 61 -30.67 4.86 -16.38
C PRO A 61 -30.94 5.46 -14.99
N TRP A 62 -29.88 5.92 -14.32
CA TRP A 62 -29.97 6.39 -12.94
C TRP A 62 -30.88 7.61 -12.82
N THR A 63 -31.77 7.58 -11.83
CA THR A 63 -32.72 8.66 -11.55
C THR A 63 -32.57 9.06 -10.07
N PRO A 64 -32.12 10.29 -9.76
CA PRO A 64 -31.88 10.72 -8.38
C PRO A 64 -33.09 10.66 -7.44
N ASP A 65 -34.30 10.87 -7.98
CA ASP A 65 -35.54 10.85 -7.20
C ASP A 65 -36.21 9.46 -7.14
N ALA A 66 -35.51 8.41 -7.57
CA ALA A 66 -36.04 7.04 -7.49
C ALA A 66 -36.23 6.62 -6.02
N GLU A 67 -37.22 5.75 -5.77
CA GLU A 67 -37.52 5.27 -4.43
C GLU A 67 -36.29 4.58 -3.80
N GLY A 68 -35.96 4.94 -2.56
CA GLY A 68 -34.83 4.38 -1.81
C GLY A 68 -33.47 4.98 -2.16
N VAL A 69 -33.38 5.93 -3.10
CA VAL A 69 -32.14 6.66 -3.37
C VAL A 69 -31.89 7.68 -2.25
N GLU A 70 -30.71 7.61 -1.68
CA GLU A 70 -30.17 8.57 -0.72
C GLU A 70 -29.03 9.36 -1.39
N THR A 71 -28.85 10.62 -1.01
CA THR A 71 -27.81 11.50 -1.55
C THR A 71 -27.02 12.13 -0.40
N THR A 72 -25.70 12.04 -0.45
CA THR A 72 -24.81 12.63 0.55
C THR A 72 -24.43 14.06 0.18
N GLU A 73 -23.72 14.75 1.08
CA GLU A 73 -23.25 16.12 0.84
C GLU A 73 -22.24 16.24 -0.31
N SER A 74 -21.50 15.17 -0.62
CA SER A 74 -20.54 15.14 -1.74
C SER A 74 -21.21 14.94 -3.10
N GLY A 75 -22.51 14.64 -3.12
CA GLY A 75 -23.26 14.29 -4.31
C GLY A 75 -23.21 12.79 -4.64
N LEU A 76 -22.54 11.95 -3.83
CA LEU A 76 -22.67 10.50 -3.91
C LEU A 76 -24.15 10.13 -3.71
N GLN A 77 -24.70 9.33 -4.61
CA GLN A 77 -26.04 8.78 -4.45
C GLN A 77 -25.95 7.27 -4.33
N TYR A 78 -26.82 6.68 -3.52
CA TYR A 78 -26.83 5.24 -3.34
C TYR A 78 -28.21 4.70 -3.02
N VAL A 79 -28.35 3.40 -3.21
CA VAL A 79 -29.48 2.61 -2.72
C VAL A 79 -28.97 1.31 -2.10
N VAL A 80 -29.58 0.95 -0.97
CA VAL A 80 -29.32 -0.33 -0.30
C VAL A 80 -30.08 -1.43 -1.03
N LEU A 81 -29.37 -2.34 -1.70
CA LEU A 81 -29.99 -3.49 -2.38
C LEU A 81 -30.23 -4.65 -1.44
N ARG A 82 -29.28 -4.89 -0.53
CA ARG A 82 -29.35 -5.93 0.48
C ARG A 82 -28.55 -5.51 1.70
N LYS A 83 -29.11 -5.71 2.89
CA LYS A 83 -28.36 -5.60 4.14
C LYS A 83 -27.65 -6.91 4.48
N GLY A 84 -26.43 -6.79 4.99
CA GLY A 84 -25.69 -7.87 5.62
C GLY A 84 -26.30 -8.27 6.96
N GLU A 85 -25.57 -9.08 7.72
CA GLU A 85 -26.00 -9.49 9.05
C GLU A 85 -26.11 -8.29 10.00
N GLU A 86 -27.10 -8.33 10.90
CA GLU A 86 -27.26 -7.29 11.92
C GLU A 86 -26.02 -7.24 12.82
N GLY A 87 -25.46 -6.05 13.02
CA GLY A 87 -24.19 -5.88 13.74
C GLY A 87 -22.94 -6.12 12.89
N GLY A 88 -23.08 -6.28 11.57
CA GLY A 88 -21.96 -6.34 10.64
C GLY A 88 -21.07 -5.10 10.75
N GLU A 89 -19.76 -5.33 10.76
CA GLU A 89 -18.79 -4.26 10.95
C GLU A 89 -18.75 -3.30 9.74
N THR A 90 -18.62 -2.01 10.03
CA THR A 90 -18.43 -0.94 9.03
C THR A 90 -16.94 -0.63 8.87
N PRO A 91 -16.39 -0.60 7.64
CA PRO A 91 -15.01 -0.24 7.39
C PRO A 91 -14.71 1.21 7.78
N GLY A 92 -13.56 1.43 8.41
CA GLY A 92 -12.96 2.75 8.58
C GLY A 92 -12.09 3.15 7.37
N PRO A 93 -11.62 4.40 7.30
CA PRO A 93 -10.87 4.92 6.15
C PRO A 93 -9.58 4.17 5.81
N ARG A 94 -8.99 3.48 6.79
CA ARG A 94 -7.70 2.79 6.64
C ARG A 94 -7.82 1.29 6.42
N ASP A 95 -9.02 0.75 6.65
CA ASP A 95 -9.26 -0.68 6.59
C ASP A 95 -9.12 -1.19 5.15
N GLN A 96 -8.96 -2.51 5.02
CA GLN A 96 -9.05 -3.19 3.75
C GLN A 96 -10.40 -3.89 3.65
N VAL A 97 -10.98 -3.87 2.46
CA VAL A 97 -12.23 -4.58 2.16
C VAL A 97 -12.05 -5.45 0.94
N SER A 98 -12.60 -6.65 0.97
CA SER A 98 -12.78 -7.51 -0.20
C SER A 98 -14.20 -7.32 -0.71
N VAL A 99 -14.33 -6.96 -1.99
CA VAL A 99 -15.62 -6.67 -2.59
C VAL A 99 -15.83 -7.41 -3.90
N PHE A 100 -17.06 -7.86 -4.13
CA PHE A 100 -17.54 -8.04 -5.48
C PHE A 100 -18.12 -6.72 -5.97
N TYR A 101 -17.78 -6.33 -7.19
CA TYR A 101 -18.30 -5.12 -7.80
C TYR A 101 -18.48 -5.27 -9.30
N GLU A 102 -19.37 -4.45 -9.86
CA GLU A 102 -19.44 -4.18 -11.28
C GLU A 102 -19.62 -2.67 -11.50
N GLY A 103 -18.71 -2.08 -12.26
CA GLY A 103 -18.74 -0.68 -12.66
C GLY A 103 -19.24 -0.51 -14.09
N ARG A 104 -20.22 0.38 -14.27
CA ARG A 104 -20.80 0.74 -15.56
C ARG A 104 -20.76 2.25 -15.76
N LEU A 105 -20.56 2.67 -17.01
CA LEU A 105 -20.87 4.04 -17.42
C LEU A 105 -22.39 4.24 -17.34
N VAL A 106 -22.84 5.50 -17.31
CA VAL A 106 -24.29 5.84 -17.26
C VAL A 106 -25.08 5.31 -18.46
N ASP A 107 -24.42 5.00 -19.58
CA ASP A 107 -25.03 4.36 -20.76
C ASP A 107 -25.17 2.83 -20.63
N GLY A 108 -24.74 2.25 -19.51
CA GLY A 108 -24.78 0.82 -19.22
C GLY A 108 -23.53 0.05 -19.64
N THR A 109 -22.53 0.69 -20.25
CA THR A 109 -21.28 0.03 -20.65
C THR A 109 -20.48 -0.42 -19.42
N VAL A 110 -20.35 -1.73 -19.22
CA VAL A 110 -19.50 -2.30 -18.17
C VAL A 110 -18.03 -2.07 -18.49
N PHE A 111 -17.31 -1.37 -17.61
CA PHE A 111 -15.88 -1.11 -17.77
C PHE A 111 -14.99 -1.97 -16.87
N ASP A 112 -15.51 -2.47 -15.75
CA ASP A 112 -14.79 -3.35 -14.84
C ASP A 112 -15.77 -4.19 -14.00
N SER A 113 -15.42 -5.43 -13.66
CA SER A 113 -16.30 -6.34 -12.92
C SER A 113 -15.52 -7.48 -12.24
N ALA A 114 -15.56 -7.53 -10.91
CA ALA A 114 -15.08 -8.67 -10.13
C ALA A 114 -16.00 -9.89 -10.29
N TYR A 115 -17.31 -9.66 -10.50
CA TYR A 115 -18.28 -10.73 -10.81
C TYR A 115 -17.88 -11.52 -12.06
N ARG A 116 -17.44 -10.82 -13.14
CA ARG A 116 -16.89 -11.47 -14.35
C ARG A 116 -15.61 -12.27 -14.12
N ARG A 117 -14.83 -11.93 -13.09
CA ARG A 117 -13.63 -12.66 -12.69
C ARG A 117 -13.93 -13.85 -11.78
N GLY A 118 -15.10 -13.89 -11.17
CA GLY A 118 -15.51 -14.95 -10.24
C GLY A 118 -14.84 -14.88 -8.87
N VAL A 119 -14.03 -13.85 -8.60
CA VAL A 119 -13.35 -13.63 -7.32
C VAL A 119 -13.45 -12.16 -6.88
N PRO A 120 -13.58 -11.90 -5.57
CA PRO A 120 -13.62 -10.54 -5.06
C PRO A 120 -12.27 -9.85 -5.29
N SER A 121 -12.28 -8.52 -5.23
CA SER A 121 -11.07 -7.71 -5.30
C SER A 121 -10.90 -6.97 -3.97
N THR A 122 -9.67 -6.96 -3.47
CA THR A 122 -9.34 -6.31 -2.19
C THR A 122 -8.79 -4.91 -2.42
N PHE A 123 -9.29 -3.96 -1.64
CA PHE A 123 -8.90 -2.56 -1.72
C PHE A 123 -8.71 -1.98 -0.31
N GLY A 124 -7.70 -1.12 -0.14
CA GLY A 124 -7.68 -0.20 0.99
C GLY A 124 -8.73 0.89 0.77
N VAL A 125 -9.56 1.17 1.79
CA VAL A 125 -10.67 2.14 1.68
C VAL A 125 -10.20 3.53 1.24
N ASN A 126 -8.98 3.95 1.61
CA ASN A 126 -8.37 5.20 1.19
C ASN A 126 -7.56 5.15 -0.13
N GLN A 127 -7.57 4.04 -0.86
CA GLN A 127 -6.79 3.85 -2.11
C GLN A 127 -7.66 3.76 -3.37
N VAL A 128 -8.94 4.08 -3.23
CA VAL A 128 -9.95 4.07 -4.30
C VAL A 128 -10.45 5.49 -4.59
N ILE A 129 -11.31 5.66 -5.60
CA ILE A 129 -11.92 6.95 -5.92
C ILE A 129 -12.70 7.50 -4.71
N ALA A 130 -12.79 8.82 -4.56
CA ALA A 130 -13.36 9.45 -3.37
C ALA A 130 -14.79 8.97 -3.05
N GLY A 131 -15.62 8.76 -4.08
CA GLY A 131 -16.97 8.22 -3.90
C GLY A 131 -17.01 6.77 -3.42
N TRP A 132 -16.01 5.95 -3.73
CA TRP A 132 -15.86 4.63 -3.12
C TRP A 132 -15.37 4.74 -1.67
N THR A 133 -14.38 5.60 -1.40
CA THR A 133 -13.90 5.85 -0.03
C THR A 133 -15.07 6.22 0.88
N GLU A 134 -15.93 7.12 0.44
CA GLU A 134 -17.15 7.50 1.16
C GLU A 134 -18.18 6.37 1.20
N GLY A 135 -18.56 5.82 0.05
CA GLY A 135 -19.64 4.84 -0.05
C GLY A 135 -19.38 3.54 0.72
N LEU A 136 -18.14 3.04 0.73
CA LEU A 136 -17.78 1.84 1.48
C LEU A 136 -17.93 2.04 3.00
N GLN A 137 -17.75 3.26 3.50
CA GLN A 137 -17.93 3.60 4.92
C GLN A 137 -19.42 3.75 5.32
N LEU A 138 -20.34 3.71 4.35
CA LEU A 138 -21.80 3.64 4.59
C LEU A 138 -22.31 2.20 4.66
N MET A 139 -21.45 1.23 4.34
CA MET A 139 -21.79 -0.20 4.25
C MET A 139 -21.28 -0.96 5.46
N SER A 140 -21.96 -2.05 5.80
CA SER A 140 -21.44 -3.11 6.67
C SER A 140 -20.99 -4.32 5.85
N VAL A 141 -20.11 -5.16 6.41
CA VAL A 141 -19.79 -6.47 5.81
C VAL A 141 -21.08 -7.25 5.52
N GLY A 142 -21.21 -7.76 4.28
CA GLY A 142 -22.39 -8.44 3.76
C GLY A 142 -23.40 -7.54 3.03
N ASP A 143 -23.32 -6.21 3.22
CA ASP A 143 -24.15 -5.25 2.48
C ASP A 143 -23.87 -5.32 0.98
N GLN A 144 -24.92 -5.18 0.19
CA GLN A 144 -24.84 -4.91 -1.24
C GLN A 144 -25.55 -3.60 -1.55
N PHE A 145 -24.82 -2.63 -2.09
CA PHE A 145 -25.32 -1.31 -2.44
C PHE A 145 -25.15 -1.08 -3.94
N MET A 146 -25.93 -0.14 -4.47
CA MET A 146 -25.70 0.44 -5.78
C MET A 146 -25.42 1.93 -5.61
N PHE A 147 -24.34 2.41 -6.22
CA PHE A 147 -23.84 3.78 -6.13
C PHE A 147 -23.93 4.46 -7.49
N TYR A 148 -24.32 5.72 -7.49
CA TYR A 148 -24.04 6.68 -8.55
C TYR A 148 -23.00 7.67 -8.03
N ILE A 149 -21.89 7.78 -8.77
CA ILE A 149 -20.72 8.53 -8.37
C ILE A 149 -20.47 9.62 -9.42
N PRO A 150 -20.77 10.89 -9.10
CA PRO A 150 -20.44 12.02 -9.96
C PRO A 150 -18.95 12.08 -10.28
N SER A 151 -18.62 12.58 -11.46
CA SER A 151 -17.25 12.63 -11.98
C SER A 151 -16.27 13.29 -11.00
N GLU A 152 -16.71 14.30 -10.26
CA GLU A 152 -15.94 15.09 -9.28
C GLU A 152 -15.40 14.23 -8.13
N ILE A 153 -16.14 13.20 -7.73
CA ILE A 153 -15.72 12.22 -6.72
C ILE A 153 -15.37 10.86 -7.33
N ALA A 154 -15.26 10.78 -8.66
CA ALA A 154 -14.75 9.64 -9.42
C ALA A 154 -13.36 9.92 -10.02
N TYR A 155 -13.26 10.11 -11.34
CA TYR A 155 -11.99 10.35 -12.06
C TYR A 155 -11.84 11.78 -12.61
N GLY A 156 -12.85 12.63 -12.42
CA GLY A 156 -12.89 14.01 -12.92
C GLY A 156 -12.51 14.12 -14.40
N ASP A 157 -11.72 15.14 -14.71
CA ASP A 157 -11.23 15.39 -16.08
C ASP A 157 -9.99 14.60 -16.48
N SER A 158 -9.44 13.78 -15.56
CA SER A 158 -8.14 13.12 -15.74
C SER A 158 -8.21 11.60 -15.48
N PRO A 159 -9.10 10.86 -16.16
CA PRO A 159 -9.11 9.40 -16.06
C PRO A 159 -7.84 8.78 -16.64
N ARG A 160 -7.62 7.50 -16.33
CA ARG A 160 -6.46 6.75 -16.84
C ARG A 160 -6.44 6.74 -18.38
N PRO A 161 -5.33 7.13 -19.02
CA PRO A 161 -5.23 7.12 -20.48
C PRO A 161 -5.48 5.74 -21.08
N GLY A 162 -6.28 5.68 -22.16
CA GLY A 162 -6.60 4.44 -22.87
C GLY A 162 -7.70 3.58 -22.24
N GLY A 163 -8.32 4.03 -21.15
CA GLY A 163 -9.50 3.41 -20.55
C GLY A 163 -10.81 3.75 -21.26
N MET A 164 -11.89 3.05 -20.89
CA MET A 164 -13.25 3.34 -21.37
C MET A 164 -13.85 4.60 -20.74
N ILE A 165 -13.41 4.95 -19.53
CA ILE A 165 -13.85 6.13 -18.77
C ILE A 165 -13.22 7.38 -19.38
N LYS A 166 -14.04 8.37 -19.69
CA LYS A 166 -13.66 9.65 -20.30
C LYS A 166 -13.72 10.78 -19.26
N PRO A 167 -13.04 11.91 -19.53
CA PRO A 167 -13.16 13.12 -18.71
C PRO A 167 -14.62 13.51 -18.48
N GLY A 168 -15.00 13.71 -17.22
CA GLY A 168 -16.36 14.11 -16.83
C GLY A 168 -17.40 12.98 -16.84
N ASP A 169 -17.00 11.72 -17.05
CA ASP A 169 -17.92 10.60 -16.95
C ASP A 169 -18.33 10.35 -15.49
N ASP A 170 -19.64 10.30 -15.25
CA ASP A 170 -20.24 9.77 -14.03
C ASP A 170 -20.27 8.23 -14.10
N LEU A 171 -20.17 7.59 -12.93
CA LEU A 171 -20.06 6.14 -12.84
C LEU A 171 -21.18 5.55 -11.99
N VAL A 172 -21.65 4.37 -12.38
CA VAL A 172 -22.59 3.59 -11.59
C VAL A 172 -21.92 2.28 -11.18
N PHE A 173 -21.97 1.95 -9.89
CA PHE A 173 -21.39 0.73 -9.35
C PHE A 173 -22.42 -0.07 -8.58
N GLN A 174 -22.42 -1.37 -8.77
CA GLN A 174 -22.95 -2.31 -7.78
C GLN A 174 -21.76 -2.84 -6.97
N VAL A 175 -21.85 -2.82 -5.65
CA VAL A 175 -20.76 -3.23 -4.74
C VAL A 175 -21.32 -4.06 -3.61
N GLU A 176 -20.64 -5.15 -3.28
CA GLU A 176 -20.93 -6.05 -2.17
C GLU A 176 -19.66 -6.26 -1.36
N ILE A 177 -19.69 -5.92 -0.06
CA ILE A 177 -18.57 -6.20 0.85
C ILE A 177 -18.69 -7.64 1.31
N THR A 178 -17.71 -8.48 0.99
CA THR A 178 -17.69 -9.88 1.45
C THR A 178 -16.89 -10.03 2.72
N GLU A 179 -15.77 -9.32 2.83
CA GLU A 179 -14.85 -9.41 3.97
C GLU A 179 -14.19 -8.07 4.23
N MET A 180 -13.66 -7.90 5.44
CA MET A 180 -12.95 -6.71 5.88
C MET A 180 -11.79 -7.11 6.78
N GLU A 181 -10.67 -6.39 6.68
CA GLU A 181 -9.54 -6.45 7.60
C GLU A 181 -9.29 -5.06 8.19
N ARG A 182 -9.29 -4.97 9.52
CA ARG A 182 -9.01 -3.71 10.23
C ARG A 182 -7.56 -3.31 10.02
N ALA A 183 -7.34 -2.03 9.73
CA ALA A 183 -5.99 -1.49 9.81
C ALA A 183 -5.46 -1.64 11.25
N PRO A 184 -4.16 -1.93 11.42
CA PRO A 184 -3.54 -1.85 12.72
C PRO A 184 -3.75 -0.46 13.35
N GLU A 185 -4.09 -0.45 14.64
CA GLU A 185 -4.25 0.78 15.40
C GLU A 185 -2.91 1.54 15.46
N PRO A 186 -2.87 2.85 15.17
CA PRO A 186 -1.66 3.64 15.28
C PRO A 186 -1.05 3.52 16.67
N ARG A 187 0.27 3.32 16.73
CA ARG A 187 1.01 3.30 17.97
C ARG A 187 1.52 4.73 18.26
N PRO A 188 1.42 5.23 19.50
CA PRO A 188 1.87 6.59 19.81
C PRO A 188 3.41 6.72 19.77
N THR A 189 3.88 7.82 19.19
CA THR A 189 5.27 8.31 19.29
C THR A 189 5.56 8.86 20.69
N ASP A 190 6.84 9.11 20.98
CA ASP A 190 7.24 9.81 22.20
C ASP A 190 7.17 11.33 21.99
N THR A 191 5.94 11.87 22.12
CA THR A 191 5.67 13.29 21.87
C THR A 191 6.52 14.20 22.76
N GLU A 192 6.74 13.83 24.02
CA GLU A 192 7.56 14.60 24.95
C GLU A 192 9.03 14.64 24.49
N ALA A 193 9.57 13.51 24.02
CA ALA A 193 10.91 13.48 23.45
C ALA A 193 11.04 14.38 22.21
N TRP A 194 10.07 14.33 21.29
CA TRP A 194 10.07 15.22 20.12
C TRP A 194 10.05 16.69 20.51
N GLU A 195 9.19 17.09 21.45
CA GLU A 195 9.09 18.48 21.91
C GLU A 195 10.35 18.95 22.67
N THR A 196 10.99 18.03 23.39
CA THR A 196 12.17 18.34 24.21
C THR A 196 13.45 18.46 23.38
N PHE A 197 13.62 17.56 22.41
CA PHE A 197 14.89 17.38 21.70
C PHE A 197 14.88 17.86 20.24
N THR A 198 13.77 18.43 19.75
CA THR A 198 13.73 19.07 18.43
C THR A 198 13.26 20.53 18.48
N PRO A 199 13.90 21.47 17.75
CA PRO A 199 15.03 21.30 16.83
C PRO A 199 16.29 20.75 17.51
N TRP A 200 17.04 19.91 16.79
CA TRP A 200 18.12 19.14 17.38
C TRP A 200 19.24 20.04 17.93
N ASN A 201 19.69 19.75 19.15
CA ASN A 201 20.80 20.46 19.78
C ASN A 201 21.91 19.47 20.20
N SER A 202 22.97 19.44 19.39
CA SER A 202 24.13 18.58 19.56
C SER A 202 24.94 18.82 20.84
N ASP A 203 24.71 19.91 21.58
CA ASP A 203 25.43 20.23 22.82
C ASP A 203 24.72 19.74 24.09
N LEU A 204 23.55 19.11 23.96
CA LEU A 204 22.82 18.53 25.09
C LEU A 204 23.59 17.36 25.71
N PRO A 205 23.62 17.25 27.06
CA PRO A 205 24.36 16.18 27.74
C PRO A 205 23.79 14.78 27.48
N GLU A 206 22.53 14.67 27.07
CA GLU A 206 21.87 13.42 26.69
C GLU A 206 22.36 12.89 25.33
N VAL A 207 22.92 13.77 24.49
CA VAL A 207 23.34 13.42 23.12
C VAL A 207 24.62 12.58 23.14
N GLN A 208 24.48 11.36 22.65
CA GLN A 208 25.59 10.48 22.30
C GLN A 208 26.05 10.75 20.87
N LYS A 209 27.35 10.67 20.61
CA LYS A 209 27.94 10.93 19.28
C LYS A 209 28.85 9.81 18.87
N THR A 210 28.74 9.38 17.62
CA THR A 210 29.64 8.40 17.04
C THR A 210 30.73 9.07 16.18
N GLY A 211 31.71 8.29 15.76
CA GLY A 211 32.80 8.78 14.90
C GLY A 211 32.35 9.16 13.48
N SER A 212 31.17 8.72 13.04
CA SER A 212 30.63 9.05 11.71
C SER A 212 29.86 10.37 11.68
N GLY A 213 29.56 10.94 12.85
CA GLY A 213 28.68 12.10 13.01
C GLY A 213 27.20 11.72 13.22
N LEU A 214 26.88 10.44 13.38
CA LEU A 214 25.58 10.04 13.91
C LEU A 214 25.45 10.52 15.36
N GLU A 215 24.31 11.11 15.69
CA GLU A 215 23.99 11.53 17.06
C GLU A 215 22.68 10.90 17.50
N TYR A 216 22.56 10.55 18.78
CA TYR A 216 21.33 9.92 19.29
C TYR A 216 21.13 10.14 20.79
N ILE A 217 19.89 9.98 21.23
CA ILE A 217 19.45 9.99 22.63
C ILE A 217 18.70 8.69 22.89
N VAL A 218 19.06 8.00 23.96
CA VAL A 218 18.38 6.77 24.40
C VAL A 218 17.13 7.17 25.19
N LEU A 219 15.94 6.90 24.67
CA LEU A 219 14.65 7.16 25.33
C LEU A 219 14.24 5.98 26.23
N ALA A 220 14.48 4.76 25.75
CA ALA A 220 14.34 3.53 26.53
C ALA A 220 15.42 2.52 26.14
N SER A 221 15.86 1.74 27.11
CA SER A 221 16.79 0.63 26.91
C SER A 221 16.05 -0.70 26.85
N GLY A 222 16.40 -1.52 25.86
CA GLY A 222 15.96 -2.89 25.71
C GLY A 222 16.65 -3.87 26.66
N ASP A 223 16.38 -5.16 26.47
CA ASP A 223 16.96 -6.22 27.31
C ASP A 223 18.49 -6.24 27.17
N GLU A 224 19.22 -6.23 28.30
CA GLU A 224 20.68 -6.26 28.29
C GLU A 224 21.25 -7.50 27.60
N SER A 225 20.52 -8.62 27.65
CA SER A 225 20.86 -9.88 26.97
C SER A 225 20.49 -9.88 25.49
N GLY A 226 19.73 -8.88 25.02
CA GLY A 226 19.38 -8.67 23.63
C GLY A 226 20.61 -8.51 22.75
N GLN A 227 20.59 -9.15 21.58
CA GLN A 227 21.67 -9.06 20.61
C GLN A 227 21.31 -8.02 19.55
N SER A 228 22.27 -7.14 19.25
CA SER A 228 22.16 -6.21 18.14
C SER A 228 22.15 -6.96 16.80
N PRO A 229 21.36 -6.53 15.82
CA PRO A 229 21.32 -7.14 14.49
C PRO A 229 22.70 -7.13 13.83
N GLN A 230 23.08 -8.25 13.22
CA GLN A 230 24.32 -8.39 12.48
C GLN A 230 24.07 -8.67 10.99
N GLY A 231 24.90 -8.06 10.14
CA GLY A 231 24.86 -8.31 8.70
C GLY A 231 23.52 -7.92 8.07
N GLY A 232 22.94 -8.81 7.26
CA GLY A 232 21.68 -8.60 6.56
C GLY A 232 20.45 -9.20 7.25
N GLU A 233 20.54 -9.48 8.56
CA GLU A 233 19.40 -9.93 9.36
C GLU A 233 18.22 -8.97 9.22
N TYR A 234 17.02 -9.53 9.25
CA TYR A 234 15.82 -8.71 9.24
C TYR A 234 15.54 -8.18 10.64
N VAL A 235 15.11 -6.93 10.71
CA VAL A 235 14.67 -6.29 11.95
C VAL A 235 13.23 -5.84 11.80
N ALA A 236 12.49 -5.93 12.89
CA ALA A 236 11.18 -5.30 13.02
C ALA A 236 11.34 -3.98 13.79
N VAL A 237 10.91 -2.87 13.18
CA VAL A 237 11.17 -1.53 13.71
C VAL A 237 9.92 -0.68 13.62
N PHE A 238 9.53 -0.05 14.72
CA PHE A 238 8.67 1.13 14.66
C PHE A 238 9.56 2.36 14.51
N TYR A 239 9.18 3.29 13.64
CA TYR A 239 9.88 4.55 13.50
C TYR A 239 8.97 5.67 13.06
N GLU A 240 9.40 6.89 13.33
CA GLU A 240 8.89 8.10 12.70
C GLU A 240 10.07 8.96 12.25
N GLY A 241 10.09 9.31 10.96
CA GLY A 241 11.10 10.17 10.36
C GLY A 241 10.54 11.57 10.11
N ARG A 242 11.28 12.58 10.58
CA ARG A 242 10.98 14.01 10.41
C ARG A 242 12.16 14.73 9.77
N LEU A 243 11.86 15.73 8.92
CA LEU A 243 12.87 16.63 8.41
C LEU A 243 13.40 17.49 9.56
N ASP A 244 14.73 17.52 9.78
CA ASP A 244 15.31 18.30 10.88
C ASP A 244 15.01 19.80 10.75
N ALA A 245 15.01 20.31 9.52
CA ALA A 245 14.81 21.73 9.24
C ALA A 245 13.39 22.25 9.51
N THR A 246 12.36 21.40 9.40
CA THR A 246 10.95 21.83 9.49
C THR A 246 10.13 21.09 10.53
N GLY A 247 10.56 19.89 10.93
CA GLY A 247 9.78 18.97 11.76
C GLY A 247 8.72 18.18 10.99
N ASP A 248 8.60 18.37 9.67
CA ASP A 248 7.59 17.67 8.87
C ASP A 248 7.87 16.17 8.84
N ILE A 249 6.83 15.38 9.13
CA ILE A 249 6.88 13.92 9.03
C ILE A 249 6.91 13.53 7.56
N PHE A 250 7.88 12.71 7.15
CA PHE A 250 7.93 12.15 5.80
C PHE A 250 7.57 10.67 5.75
N ASP A 251 7.70 9.94 6.87
CA ASP A 251 7.32 8.52 6.97
C ASP A 251 7.18 8.10 8.44
N SER A 252 6.22 7.22 8.77
CA SER A 252 5.97 6.77 10.14
C SER A 252 5.31 5.38 10.19
N ALA A 253 6.05 4.39 10.70
CA ALA A 253 5.49 3.08 11.05
C ALA A 253 4.60 3.16 12.31
N PHE A 254 4.89 4.10 13.22
CA PHE A 254 4.00 4.38 14.36
C PHE A 254 2.59 4.77 13.90
N GLN A 255 2.50 5.68 12.92
CA GLN A 255 1.21 6.04 12.32
C GLN A 255 0.55 4.86 11.63
N ARG A 256 1.30 3.92 11.03
CA ARG A 256 0.75 2.71 10.41
C ARG A 256 0.24 1.68 11.42
N GLY A 257 0.79 1.65 12.63
CA GLY A 257 0.38 0.72 13.68
C GLY A 257 1.04 -0.66 13.61
N GLU A 258 1.85 -0.90 12.59
CA GLU A 258 2.62 -2.14 12.40
C GLU A 258 4.12 -1.84 12.20
N PRO A 259 5.00 -2.72 12.70
CA PRO A 259 6.44 -2.53 12.54
C PRO A 259 6.83 -2.73 11.07
N ALA A 260 7.76 -1.91 10.60
CA ALA A 260 8.36 -2.10 9.30
C ALA A 260 9.48 -3.14 9.37
N LEU A 261 9.56 -4.01 8.36
CA LEU A 261 10.57 -5.05 8.25
C LEU A 261 11.63 -4.66 7.23
N PHE A 262 12.88 -4.60 7.66
CA PHE A 262 14.01 -4.30 6.77
C PHE A 262 15.20 -5.23 7.04
N PRO A 263 16.01 -5.55 6.01
CA PRO A 263 17.36 -6.05 6.25
C PRO A 263 18.19 -4.92 6.87
N ALA A 264 18.82 -5.15 8.02
CA ALA A 264 19.53 -4.13 8.78
C ALA A 264 20.68 -3.44 8.00
N ASN A 265 21.16 -4.04 6.90
CA ASN A 265 22.18 -3.48 6.02
C ASN A 265 21.65 -2.85 4.72
N ARG A 266 20.33 -2.76 4.53
CA ARG A 266 19.68 -2.17 3.33
C ARG A 266 18.82 -0.95 3.65
N VAL A 267 19.30 -0.14 4.58
CA VAL A 267 18.74 1.15 4.99
C VAL A 267 19.80 2.25 4.84
N ILE A 268 19.45 3.50 5.11
CA ILE A 268 20.41 4.62 5.04
C ILE A 268 21.62 4.38 5.97
N PRO A 269 22.82 4.87 5.64
CA PRO A 269 24.03 4.60 6.43
C PRO A 269 23.89 4.86 7.94
N GLY A 270 23.23 5.95 8.33
CA GLY A 270 23.00 6.29 9.74
C GLY A 270 22.13 5.27 10.47
N TRP A 271 21.14 4.67 9.78
CA TRP A 271 20.34 3.59 10.34
C TRP A 271 21.11 2.28 10.45
N VAL A 272 21.94 1.95 9.45
CA VAL A 272 22.79 0.74 9.51
C VAL A 272 23.68 0.80 10.75
N GLU A 273 24.25 1.97 11.03
CA GLU A 273 25.06 2.20 12.22
C GLU A 273 24.22 2.19 13.51
N ALA A 274 23.11 2.94 13.56
CA ALA A 274 22.25 3.00 14.74
C ALA A 274 21.75 1.61 15.16
N LEU A 275 21.22 0.83 14.22
CA LEU A 275 20.67 -0.50 14.48
C LEU A 275 21.73 -1.46 15.04
N GLN A 276 22.99 -1.36 14.60
CA GLN A 276 24.08 -2.19 15.13
C GLN A 276 24.47 -1.83 16.57
N LEU A 277 24.09 -0.64 17.05
CA LEU A 277 24.29 -0.21 18.43
C LEU A 277 23.05 -0.47 19.31
N MET A 278 21.88 -0.63 18.69
CA MET A 278 20.62 -0.91 19.38
C MET A 278 20.43 -2.40 19.67
N LYS A 279 19.59 -2.71 20.66
CA LYS A 279 19.11 -4.04 21.03
C LYS A 279 17.58 -4.10 20.96
N PRO A 280 16.98 -5.30 20.81
CA PRO A 280 15.53 -5.47 20.97
C PRO A 280 15.00 -4.81 22.25
N GLY A 281 14.01 -3.94 22.09
CA GLY A 281 13.41 -3.10 23.12
C GLY A 281 14.00 -1.69 23.25
N ASP A 282 15.13 -1.38 22.59
CA ASP A 282 15.66 -0.02 22.58
C ASP A 282 14.72 0.93 21.82
N ARG A 283 14.51 2.12 22.39
CA ARG A 283 13.82 3.24 21.73
C ARG A 283 14.70 4.48 21.77
N TRP A 284 15.12 4.97 20.62
CA TRP A 284 16.06 6.08 20.51
C TRP A 284 15.47 7.22 19.68
N LEU A 285 15.88 8.46 20.00
CA LEU A 285 15.79 9.57 19.08
C LEU A 285 17.15 9.72 18.39
N VAL A 286 17.19 9.75 17.06
CA VAL A 286 18.41 9.66 16.25
C VAL A 286 18.46 10.83 15.28
N HIS A 287 19.52 11.62 15.35
CA HIS A 287 19.82 12.65 14.37
C HIS A 287 20.81 12.10 13.33
N VAL A 288 20.37 12.10 12.08
CA VAL A 288 21.13 11.59 10.94
C VAL A 288 21.49 12.76 10.03
N PRO A 289 22.78 13.17 9.96
CA PRO A 289 23.21 14.21 9.04
C PRO A 289 23.03 13.76 7.59
N GLY A 290 22.87 14.70 6.66
CA GLY A 290 22.56 14.41 5.26
C GLY A 290 23.53 13.43 4.57
N SER A 291 24.81 13.42 4.97
CA SER A 291 25.83 12.47 4.48
C SER A 291 25.61 11.02 4.90
N LEU A 292 24.90 10.79 6.02
CA LEU A 292 24.49 9.47 6.51
C LEU A 292 23.03 9.14 6.17
N ALA A 293 22.32 10.06 5.52
CA ALA A 293 20.95 9.90 5.03
C ALA A 293 20.93 9.68 3.51
N TYR A 294 20.19 10.51 2.76
CA TYR A 294 20.01 10.40 1.31
C TYR A 294 21.00 11.23 0.49
N GLY A 295 21.93 11.93 1.15
CA GLY A 295 23.03 12.66 0.51
C GLY A 295 22.57 13.71 -0.51
N PRO A 296 23.43 14.08 -1.48
CA PRO A 296 23.16 15.16 -2.43
C PRO A 296 21.99 14.90 -3.39
N ARG A 297 21.43 13.69 -3.41
CA ARG A 297 20.31 13.34 -4.30
C ARG A 297 18.96 13.61 -3.64
N GLY A 298 18.85 13.45 -2.32
CA GLY A 298 17.56 13.39 -1.64
C GLY A 298 16.77 12.13 -2.03
N ASN A 299 15.51 12.05 -1.60
CA ASN A 299 14.60 10.96 -1.95
C ASN A 299 13.13 11.37 -1.77
N GLY A 300 12.35 11.41 -2.85
CA GLY A 300 10.93 11.77 -2.81
C GLY A 300 10.72 13.14 -2.12
N PRO A 301 9.98 13.21 -0.99
CA PRO A 301 9.75 14.44 -0.24
C PRO A 301 11.01 14.97 0.48
N ILE A 302 12.08 14.17 0.57
CA ILE A 302 13.31 14.52 1.30
C ILE A 302 14.27 15.31 0.40
N PRO A 303 14.60 16.57 0.74
CA PRO A 303 15.50 17.39 -0.06
C PRO A 303 16.95 16.87 -0.12
N PRO A 304 17.73 17.28 -1.14
CA PRO A 304 19.18 17.06 -1.17
C PRO A 304 19.90 17.51 0.10
N ASN A 305 20.77 16.64 0.62
CA ASN A 305 21.58 16.85 1.83
C ASN A 305 20.79 17.17 3.11
N ALA A 306 19.48 16.91 3.14
CA ALA A 306 18.67 17.13 4.33
C ALA A 306 19.14 16.25 5.49
N ALA A 307 19.35 16.87 6.66
CA ALA A 307 19.45 16.15 7.92
C ALA A 307 18.05 15.68 8.36
N LEU A 308 18.00 14.53 9.01
CA LEU A 308 16.76 13.86 9.40
C LEU A 308 16.81 13.50 10.87
N ASN A 309 15.68 13.65 11.55
CA ASN A 309 15.50 13.14 12.91
C ASN A 309 14.57 11.93 12.84
N PHE A 310 14.90 10.89 13.60
CA PHE A 310 14.09 9.69 13.69
C PHE A 310 13.82 9.35 15.15
N GLU A 311 12.59 9.00 15.46
CA GLU A 311 12.32 8.15 16.60
C GLU A 311 12.31 6.71 16.11
N VAL A 312 13.07 5.82 16.75
CA VAL A 312 13.26 4.43 16.33
C VAL A 312 13.09 3.51 17.53
N GLU A 313 12.17 2.56 17.45
CA GLU A 313 12.01 1.45 18.40
C GLU A 313 12.38 0.14 17.69
N LEU A 314 13.49 -0.49 18.10
CA LEU A 314 13.88 -1.80 17.62
C LEU A 314 13.08 -2.86 18.38
N VAL A 315 12.08 -3.47 17.73
CA VAL A 315 11.19 -4.44 18.37
C VAL A 315 11.92 -5.78 18.55
N GLU A 316 12.44 -6.33 17.47
CA GLU A 316 13.17 -7.60 17.49
C GLU A 316 14.10 -7.75 16.28
N VAL A 317 15.04 -8.69 16.41
CA VAL A 317 15.86 -9.20 15.31
C VAL A 317 15.28 -10.55 14.88
N LEU A 318 14.87 -10.65 13.62
CA LEU A 318 14.27 -11.84 13.05
C LEU A 318 15.35 -12.83 12.61
N PRO A 319 15.14 -14.15 12.84
CA PRO A 319 16.08 -15.17 12.38
C PRO A 319 16.22 -15.13 10.86
N THR A 320 17.44 -15.32 10.37
CA THR A 320 17.72 -15.41 8.93
C THR A 320 16.99 -16.62 8.34
N GLN A 321 16.11 -16.40 7.36
CA GLN A 321 15.49 -17.48 6.58
C GLN A 321 16.48 -18.15 5.62
#